data_AF-A0A7V2ZGR0-F1
#
_entry.id   AF-A0A7V2ZGR0-F1
#
_cell.length_a   1.000
_cell.length_b   1.000
_cell.length_c   1.000
_cell.angle_alpha   90.00
_cell.angle_beta   90.00
_cell.angle_gamma   90.00
#
_symmetry.space_group_name_H-M   'P 1'
#
loop_
_entity.id
_entity.type
_entity.pdbx_description
1 polymer ?
#
loop_
_entity_poly.entity_id
_entity_poly.type
_entity_poly.pdbx_seq_one_letter_code
_entity_poly.pdbx_strand_id
1 'polypeptide(L)'
;FVIMTGTADIHIKSLTEYIITEVKKKYDILPHHTEGEEYNRWVVIDYIDVIVHIMLEELREFYALEKIWSKGKKIKTEKKEKKEKIIKTEKDK
;
A
#
# COMPACT_ATOMS: atom_id res chain seq x y z
N PHE A 1 4.03 3.16 -10.91
CA PHE A 1 4.32 2.22 -9.81
C PHE A 1 4.29 2.97 -8.48
N VAL A 2 3.95 2.29 -7.41
CA VAL A 2 3.96 2.79 -6.03
C VAL A 2 4.97 1.95 -5.25
N ILE A 3 5.81 2.59 -4.44
CA ILE A 3 6.76 1.89 -3.56
C ILE A 3 6.44 2.26 -2.13
N MET A 4 6.30 1.24 -1.29
CA MET A 4 6.02 1.35 0.14
C MET A 4 7.06 0.55 0.91
N THR A 5 7.50 1.09 2.03
CA THR A 5 8.34 0.35 2.98
C THR A 5 7.49 -0.15 4.14
N GLY A 6 7.60 -1.44 4.44
CA GLY A 6 7.12 -2.04 5.67
C GLY A 6 8.24 -2.22 6.69
N THR A 7 7.89 -2.26 7.97
CA THR A 7 8.86 -2.37 9.08
C THR A 7 9.03 -3.80 9.60
N ALA A 8 8.12 -4.70 9.24
CA ALA A 8 8.11 -6.11 9.64
C ALA A 8 7.19 -6.90 8.69
N ASP A 9 7.37 -8.22 8.62
CA ASP A 9 6.59 -9.12 7.76
C ASP A 9 5.08 -8.99 8.03
N ILE A 10 4.68 -8.92 9.30
CA ILE A 10 3.27 -8.73 9.68
C ILE A 10 2.72 -7.37 9.24
N HIS A 11 3.55 -6.32 9.25
CA HIS A 11 3.15 -5.00 8.78
C HIS A 11 2.93 -5.02 7.26
N ILE A 12 3.81 -5.68 6.50
CA ILE A 12 3.65 -5.85 5.05
C ILE A 12 2.38 -6.63 4.72
N LYS A 13 2.11 -7.72 5.45
CA LYS A 13 0.86 -8.49 5.31
C LYS A 13 -0.36 -7.58 5.53
N SER A 14 -0.41 -6.87 6.66
CA SER A 14 -1.54 -5.98 6.96
C SER A 14 -1.69 -4.85 5.95
N LEU A 15 -0.61 -4.29 5.42
CA LEU A 15 -0.65 -3.28 4.36
C LEU A 15 -1.22 -3.84 3.06
N THR A 16 -0.78 -5.04 2.68
CA THR A 16 -1.24 -5.74 1.46
C THR A 16 -2.75 -5.97 1.52
N GLU A 17 -3.24 -6.59 2.61
CA GLU A 17 -4.66 -6.85 2.83
C GLU A 17 -5.48 -5.54 2.85
N TYR A 18 -4.95 -4.50 3.51
CA TYR A 18 -5.60 -3.19 3.57
C TYR A 18 -5.76 -2.55 2.20
N ILE A 19 -4.70 -2.57 1.38
CA ILE A 19 -4.73 -2.00 0.02
C ILE A 19 -5.75 -2.71 -0.85
N ILE A 20 -5.72 -4.05 -0.88
CA ILE A 20 -6.66 -4.85 -1.67
C ILE A 20 -8.10 -4.56 -1.25
N THR A 21 -8.36 -4.54 0.05
CA THR A 21 -9.69 -4.27 0.62
C THR A 21 -10.19 -2.88 0.26
N GLU A 22 -9.36 -1.85 0.43
CA GLU A 22 -9.77 -0.46 0.18
C GLU A 22 -9.92 -0.14 -1.30
N VAL A 23 -9.09 -0.72 -2.17
CA VAL A 23 -9.23 -0.56 -3.63
C VAL A 23 -10.52 -1.24 -4.11
N LYS A 24 -10.78 -2.47 -3.65
CA LYS A 24 -12.04 -3.16 -3.95
C LYS A 24 -13.24 -2.37 -3.46
N LYS A 25 -13.20 -1.84 -2.25
CA LYS A 25 -14.31 -1.05 -1.69
C LYS A 25 -14.58 0.26 -2.45
N LYS A 26 -13.55 0.96 -2.92
CA LYS A 26 -13.70 2.29 -3.55
C LYS A 26 -13.95 2.23 -5.05
N TYR A 27 -13.36 1.26 -5.73
CA TYR A 27 -13.33 1.20 -7.19
C TYR A 27 -13.92 -0.09 -7.75
N ASP A 28 -14.33 -1.04 -6.89
CA ASP A 28 -14.81 -2.37 -7.26
C ASP A 28 -13.77 -3.26 -7.99
N ILE A 29 -12.50 -2.90 -7.91
CA ILE A 29 -11.39 -3.57 -8.62
C ILE A 29 -10.64 -4.53 -7.67
N LEU A 30 -10.34 -5.73 -8.15
CA LEU A 30 -9.42 -6.67 -7.52
C LEU A 30 -8.06 -6.62 -8.23
N PRO A 31 -6.94 -6.97 -7.55
CA PRO A 31 -5.66 -7.10 -8.22
C PRO A 31 -5.75 -8.16 -9.33
N HIS A 32 -5.07 -7.91 -10.43
CA HIS A 32 -4.90 -8.89 -11.49
C HIS A 32 -4.05 -10.07 -11.00
N HIS A 33 -3.00 -9.76 -10.25
CA HIS A 33 -2.11 -10.75 -9.68
C HIS A 33 -1.42 -10.22 -8.42
N THR A 34 -1.05 -11.13 -7.52
CA THR A 34 -0.24 -10.84 -6.32
C THR A 34 0.91 -11.84 -6.23
N GLU A 35 2.09 -11.34 -5.85
CA GLU A 35 3.32 -12.14 -5.70
C GLU A 35 4.00 -11.85 -4.36
N GLY A 36 4.61 -12.87 -3.76
CA GLY A 36 5.43 -12.73 -2.54
C GLY A 36 4.68 -12.71 -1.20
N GLU A 37 3.37 -12.96 -1.21
CA GLU A 37 2.53 -13.03 0.01
C GLU A 37 2.92 -14.19 0.95
N GLU A 38 3.61 -15.21 0.45
CA GLU A 38 4.10 -16.35 1.23
C GLU A 38 5.09 -15.94 2.32
N TYR A 39 5.97 -14.97 2.05
CA TYR A 39 6.99 -14.51 2.98
C TYR A 39 6.69 -13.13 3.57
N ASN A 40 5.87 -12.32 2.90
CA ASN A 40 5.54 -10.94 3.32
C ASN A 40 6.78 -10.05 3.52
N ARG A 41 7.88 -10.31 2.83
CA ARG A 41 9.09 -9.47 2.88
C ARG A 41 9.18 -8.52 1.69
N TRP A 42 8.69 -8.97 0.55
CA TRP A 42 8.49 -8.17 -0.65
C TRP A 42 7.25 -8.70 -1.36
N VAL A 43 6.17 -7.92 -1.30
CA VAL A 43 4.92 -8.19 -1.98
C VAL A 43 4.77 -7.26 -3.17
N VAL A 44 4.35 -7.82 -4.30
CA VAL A 44 3.98 -7.06 -5.50
C VAL A 44 2.50 -7.26 -5.75
N ILE A 45 1.76 -6.15 -5.88
CA ILE A 45 0.34 -6.14 -6.24
C ILE A 45 0.22 -5.52 -7.62
N ASP A 46 -0.27 -6.30 -8.57
CA ASP A 46 -0.45 -5.88 -9.96
C ASP A 46 -1.91 -5.54 -10.25
N TYR A 47 -2.18 -4.29 -10.64
CA TYR A 47 -3.48 -3.82 -11.15
C TYR A 47 -3.45 -3.50 -12.65
N ILE A 48 -2.44 -3.97 -13.40
CA ILE A 48 -2.18 -3.68 -14.82
C ILE A 48 -1.75 -2.22 -15.03
N ASP A 49 -2.59 -1.25 -14.68
CA ASP A 49 -2.31 0.19 -14.81
C ASP A 49 -1.33 0.69 -13.73
N VAL A 50 -1.39 0.08 -12.54
CA VAL A 50 -0.58 0.47 -11.38
C VAL A 50 -0.05 -0.76 -10.66
N ILE A 51 1.27 -0.83 -10.53
CA ILE A 51 1.96 -1.86 -9.73
C ILE A 51 2.39 -1.26 -8.39
N VAL A 52 2.04 -1.93 -7.30
CA VAL A 52 2.42 -1.55 -5.93
C VAL A 52 3.48 -2.52 -5.42
N HIS A 53 4.62 -2.00 -4.96
CA HIS A 53 5.68 -2.77 -4.33
C HIS A 53 5.71 -2.44 -2.84
N ILE A 54 5.55 -3.45 -1.99
CA ILE A 54 5.60 -3.32 -0.53
C ILE A 54 6.74 -4.19 -0.04
N MET A 55 7.80 -3.60 0.50
CA MET A 55 9.01 -4.34 0.85
C MET A 55 9.62 -3.87 2.17
N LEU A 56 10.42 -4.71 2.80
CA LEU A 56 11.22 -4.33 3.96
C LEU A 56 12.27 -3.27 3.57
N GLU A 57 12.66 -2.42 4.53
CA GLU A 57 13.65 -1.36 4.30
C GLU A 57 14.97 -1.92 3.75
N GLU A 58 15.48 -3.01 4.35
CA GLU A 58 16.71 -3.67 3.90
C GLU A 58 16.64 -4.14 2.44
N LEU A 59 15.47 -4.61 1.98
CA LEU A 59 15.28 -5.06 0.60
C LEU A 59 15.14 -3.86 -0.34
N ARG A 60 14.50 -2.78 0.10
CA ARG A 60 14.42 -1.53 -0.68
C ARG A 60 15.81 -0.95 -0.93
N GLU A 61 16.65 -0.93 0.09
CA GLU A 61 18.03 -0.45 -0.01
C GLU A 61 18.86 -1.34 -0.93
N PHE A 62 18.74 -2.66 -0.78
CA PHE A 62 19.50 -3.64 -1.58
C PHE A 62 19.13 -3.59 -3.07
N TYR A 63 17.82 -3.68 -3.39
CA TYR A 63 17.36 -3.72 -4.79
C TYR A 63 17.27 -2.32 -5.43
N ALA A 64 17.12 -1.28 -4.62
CA ALA A 64 17.15 0.12 -5.05
C ALA A 64 16.32 0.42 -6.32
N LEU A 65 15.10 -0.13 -6.42
CA LEU A 65 14.24 -0.02 -7.62
C LEU A 65 14.02 1.44 -8.04
N GLU A 66 14.02 2.37 -7.09
CA GLU A 66 13.91 3.81 -7.34
C GLU A 66 15.01 4.36 -8.25
N LYS A 67 16.20 3.74 -8.26
CA LYS A 67 17.30 4.12 -9.15
C LYS A 67 16.97 3.79 -10.61
N ILE A 68 16.38 2.62 -10.86
CA ILE A 68 15.98 2.17 -12.20
C ILE A 68 14.95 3.14 -12.78
N TRP A 69 13.97 3.53 -11.96
CA TRP A 69 12.87 4.39 -12.38
C TRP A 69 13.11 5.88 -12.13
N SER A 70 14.35 6.29 -11.90
CA SER A 70 14.73 7.66 -11.53
C SER A 70 14.33 8.72 -12.56
N LYS A 71 14.23 8.35 -13.85
CA LYS A 71 13.77 9.23 -14.94
C LYS A 71 12.24 9.37 -15.01
N GLY A 72 11.49 8.58 -14.24
CA GLY A 72 10.04 8.63 -14.19
C GLY A 72 9.53 9.90 -13.51
N LYS A 73 8.40 10.43 -14.00
CA LYS A 73 7.74 11.56 -13.36
C LYS A 73 7.21 11.16 -11.99
N LYS A 74 7.74 11.77 -10.93
CA LYS A 74 7.19 11.61 -9.57
C LYS A 74 5.86 12.35 -9.46
N ILE A 75 4.79 11.61 -9.18
CA ILE A 75 3.45 12.16 -8.98
C ILE A 75 3.34 12.57 -7.51
N LYS A 76 3.11 13.86 -7.24
CA LYS A 76 2.78 14.33 -5.89
C LYS A 76 1.33 13.97 -5.60
N THR A 77 1.07 13.27 -4.51
CA THR A 77 -0.29 12.95 -4.06
C THR A 77 -0.71 13.92 -2.96
N GLU A 78 -1.99 14.29 -2.95
CA GLU A 78 -2.56 15.11 -1.89
C GLU A 78 -2.78 14.26 -0.63
N LYS A 79 -2.34 14.74 0.54
CA LYS A 79 -2.66 14.12 1.82
C LYS A 79 -4.10 14.49 2.18
N LYS A 80 -5.00 13.52 2.21
CA LYS A 80 -6.33 13.70 2.81
C LYS A 80 -6.22 13.59 4.33
N GLU A 81 -6.50 14.66 5.05
CA GLU A 81 -6.62 14.64 6.52
C GLU A 81 -7.78 13.72 6.94
N LYS A 82 -7.53 12.80 7.88
CA LYS A 82 -8.57 11.94 8.45
C LYS A 82 -9.50 12.82 9.30
N LYS A 83 -10.77 12.96 8.88
CA LYS A 83 -11.83 13.47 9.78
C LYS A 83 -12.19 12.37 10.78
N GLU A 84 -11.76 12.51 12.03
CA GLU A 84 -12.23 11.69 13.14
C GLU A 84 -13.74 11.94 13.33
N LYS A 85 -14.56 10.90 13.13
CA LYS A 85 -15.97 10.95 13.55
C LYS A 85 -16.00 10.81 15.07
N ILE A 86 -16.10 11.94 15.77
CA ILE A 86 -16.49 11.96 17.18
C ILE A 86 -17.93 11.44 17.25
N ILE A 87 -18.10 10.20 17.69
CA ILE A 87 -19.39 9.65 18.04
C ILE A 87 -19.85 10.42 19.29
N LYS A 88 -20.76 11.38 19.12
CA LYS A 88 -21.48 11.93 20.27
C LYS A 88 -22.36 10.82 20.81
N THR A 89 -21.98 10.27 21.96
CA THR A 89 -22.87 9.46 22.78
C THR A 89 -23.97 10.39 23.31
N GLU A 90 -25.14 10.29 22.71
CA GLU A 90 -26.36 10.88 23.25
C GLU A 90 -26.73 10.06 24.49
N LYS A 91 -26.34 10.56 25.67
CA LYS A 91 -26.84 10.12 26.96
C LYS A 91 -27.56 11.30 27.62
N ASP A 92 -28.68 10.95 28.23
CA ASP A 92 -29.47 11.71 29.21
C ASP A 92 -30.65 12.50 28.64
N LYS A 93 -31.75 11.76 28.42
CA LYS A 93 -33.11 12.18 28.74
C LYS A 93 -33.44 11.68 30.14
#